data_AF-D7SZ07-F1
#
_entry.id   AF-D7SZ07-F1
#
_cell.length_a   1.000
_cell.length_b   1.000
_cell.length_c   1.000
_cell.angle_alpha   90.00
_cell.angle_beta   90.00
_cell.angle_gamma   90.00
#
_symmetry.space_group_name_H-M   'P 1'
#
loop_
_entity.id
_entity.type
_entity.pdbx_description
1 polymer ?
#
loop_
_entity_poly.entity_id
_entity_poly.type
_entity_poly.pdbx_seq_one_letter_code
_entity_poly.pdbx_strand_id
1 'polypeptide(L)'
;MKFCYHMIDAIQRLGIDYHFHGEIEVVLQRLHTKFNTLSDCHNNLYELAVGFRLLRQEGYYVSADVFNNLKDTEGKLQEKLSEDIKGLMGLYEASQLCIKGEDILEEIGNFSSQLLNAWNTHNDHSQARIVRNTLGHPHHKSLARFMAKSFLSDFQGTDGWVNVFRELAKMDFNVVKSIHQKEMLQVSK
;
A
#
# COMPACT_ATOMS: atom_id res chain seq x y z
N MET A 1 4.45 19.79 -1.72
CA MET A 1 3.20 19.05 -1.41
C MET A 1 3.49 17.53 -1.40
N LYS A 2 4.24 17.04 -0.39
CA LYS A 2 4.58 15.62 -0.19
C LYS A 2 3.55 14.85 0.66
N PHE A 3 2.54 15.55 1.20
CA PHE A 3 1.71 15.07 2.31
C PHE A 3 0.53 14.15 1.92
N CYS A 4 0.14 14.01 0.64
CA CYS A 4 -1.13 13.35 0.31
C CYS A 4 -1.08 11.81 0.21
N TYR A 5 -0.01 11.18 -0.29
CA TYR A 5 -0.06 9.75 -0.65
C TYR A 5 -0.12 8.83 0.58
N HIS A 6 0.64 9.17 1.63
CA HIS A 6 0.62 8.45 2.90
C HIS A 6 -0.74 8.51 3.59
N MET A 7 -1.46 9.64 3.47
CA MET A 7 -2.79 9.80 4.04
C MET A 7 -3.81 8.94 3.29
N ILE A 8 -3.79 8.95 1.95
CA ILE A 8 -4.68 8.11 1.14
C ILE A 8 -4.42 6.63 1.43
N ASP A 9 -3.15 6.21 1.46
CA ASP A 9 -2.79 4.84 1.81
C ASP A 9 -3.33 4.44 3.19
N ALA A 10 -3.18 5.32 4.19
CA ALA A 10 -3.72 5.06 5.53
C ALA A 10 -5.25 4.97 5.53
N ILE A 11 -5.95 5.88 4.84
CA ILE A 11 -7.41 5.90 4.72
C ILE A 11 -7.92 4.58 4.09
N GLN A 12 -7.32 4.13 2.99
CA GLN A 12 -7.67 2.86 2.32
C GLN A 12 -7.36 1.65 3.21
N ARG A 13 -6.19 1.62 3.87
CA ARG A 13 -5.83 0.53 4.80
C ARG A 13 -6.74 0.47 6.03
N LEU A 14 -7.31 1.59 6.45
CA LEU A 14 -8.31 1.67 7.50
C LEU A 14 -9.73 1.30 7.02
N GLY A 15 -9.95 1.20 5.70
CA GLY A 15 -11.23 0.85 5.10
C GLY A 15 -12.30 1.92 5.28
N ILE A 16 -11.89 3.20 5.29
CA ILE A 16 -12.78 4.38 5.44
C ILE A 16 -12.70 5.31 4.22
N ASP A 17 -12.06 4.87 3.15
CA ASP A 17 -11.87 5.57 1.88
C ASP A 17 -13.17 5.94 1.17
N TYR A 18 -14.22 5.14 1.35
CA TYR A 18 -15.55 5.41 0.79
C TYR A 18 -16.19 6.71 1.30
N HIS A 19 -15.72 7.27 2.42
CA HIS A 19 -16.15 8.59 2.91
C HIS A 19 -15.45 9.76 2.21
N PHE A 20 -14.36 9.50 1.49
CA PHE A 20 -13.46 10.51 0.91
C PHE A 20 -13.27 10.33 -0.59
N HIS A 21 -14.21 9.66 -1.28
CA HIS A 21 -14.04 9.25 -2.68
C HIS A 21 -13.68 10.44 -3.59
N GLY A 22 -14.37 11.58 -3.45
CA GLY A 22 -14.12 12.76 -4.26
C GLY A 22 -12.75 13.40 -3.99
N GLU A 23 -12.33 13.49 -2.73
CA GLU A 23 -11.01 14.03 -2.36
C GLU A 23 -9.88 13.13 -2.83
N ILE A 24 -10.05 11.81 -2.69
CA ILE A 24 -9.10 10.81 -3.17
C ILE A 24 -8.98 10.91 -4.70
N GLU A 25 -10.08 10.95 -5.42
CA GLU A 25 -10.09 11.07 -6.88
C GLU A 25 -9.32 12.30 -7.38
N VAL A 26 -9.57 13.47 -6.79
CA VAL A 26 -8.86 14.72 -7.14
C VAL A 26 -7.36 14.58 -6.95
N VAL A 27 -6.90 13.91 -5.89
CA VAL A 27 -5.47 13.68 -5.66
C VAL A 27 -4.89 12.69 -6.67
N LEU A 28 -5.63 11.62 -6.99
CA LEU A 28 -5.18 10.60 -7.94
C LEU A 28 -5.09 11.13 -9.36
N GLN A 29 -6.01 11.98 -9.80
CA GLN A 29 -5.93 12.64 -11.12
C GLN A 29 -4.63 13.47 -11.24
N ARG A 30 -4.29 14.22 -10.19
CA ARG A 30 -3.02 14.99 -10.13
C ARG A 30 -1.80 14.06 -10.11
N LEU A 31 -1.90 12.94 -9.41
CA LEU A 31 -0.84 11.94 -9.34
C LEU A 31 -0.62 11.27 -10.71
N HIS A 32 -1.69 10.88 -11.39
CA HIS A 32 -1.64 10.28 -12.72
C HIS A 32 -1.00 11.21 -13.75
N THR A 33 -1.38 12.50 -13.71
CA THR A 33 -0.75 13.53 -14.55
C THR A 33 0.76 13.61 -14.31
N LYS A 34 1.23 13.52 -13.06
CA LYS A 34 2.67 13.51 -12.73
C LYS A 34 3.37 12.26 -13.25
N PHE A 35 2.78 11.08 -13.05
CA PHE A 35 3.32 9.81 -13.56
C PHE A 35 3.50 9.82 -15.08
N ASN A 36 2.63 10.53 -15.82
CA ASN A 36 2.71 10.64 -17.28
C ASN A 36 3.67 11.73 -17.77
N THR A 37 4.00 12.73 -16.94
CA THR A 37 4.75 13.92 -17.38
C THR A 37 6.19 13.98 -16.88
N LEU A 38 6.55 13.21 -15.86
CA LEU A 38 7.86 13.29 -15.21
C LEU A 38 8.49 11.90 -15.14
N SER A 39 9.54 11.66 -15.93
CA SER A 39 10.33 10.42 -15.90
C SER A 39 11.22 10.27 -14.66
N ASP A 40 11.29 11.29 -13.78
CA ASP A 40 12.39 11.42 -12.81
C ASP A 40 11.96 11.94 -11.42
N CYS A 41 10.66 11.99 -11.09
CA CYS A 41 10.21 12.68 -9.87
C CYS A 41 10.18 11.83 -8.59
N HIS A 42 10.47 10.54 -8.68
CA HIS A 42 10.33 9.64 -7.54
C HIS A 42 11.67 9.35 -6.86
N ASN A 43 12.22 10.36 -6.18
CA ASN A 43 13.44 10.24 -5.37
C ASN A 43 13.29 9.28 -4.17
N ASN A 44 12.07 8.78 -3.91
CA ASN A 44 11.75 7.88 -2.80
C ASN A 44 11.05 6.64 -3.34
N LEU A 45 11.66 5.47 -3.12
CA LEU A 45 11.18 4.16 -3.55
C LEU A 45 9.77 3.86 -3.05
N TYR A 46 9.51 4.17 -1.78
CA TYR A 46 8.20 3.96 -1.19
C TYR A 46 7.12 4.85 -1.84
N GLU A 47 7.42 6.12 -2.14
CA GLU A 47 6.46 7.02 -2.80
C GLU A 47 6.16 6.57 -4.23
N LEU A 48 7.16 6.09 -4.98
CA LEU A 48 6.96 5.51 -6.31
C LEU A 48 5.99 4.33 -6.23
N ALA A 49 6.29 3.37 -5.36
CA ALA A 49 5.55 2.13 -5.28
C ALA A 49 4.13 2.34 -4.75
N VAL A 50 3.95 3.18 -3.73
CA VAL A 50 2.62 3.55 -3.23
C VAL A 50 1.83 4.31 -4.29
N GLY A 51 2.44 5.27 -4.98
CA GLY A 51 1.75 6.04 -6.02
C GLY A 51 1.27 5.14 -7.17
N PHE A 52 2.12 4.25 -7.64
CA PHE A 52 1.79 3.25 -8.66
C PHE A 52 0.62 2.37 -8.21
N ARG A 53 0.71 1.83 -6.99
CA ARG A 53 -0.35 0.99 -6.42
C ARG A 53 -1.67 1.73 -6.30
N LEU A 54 -1.68 2.93 -5.72
CA LEU A 54 -2.89 3.73 -5.51
C LEU A 54 -3.59 4.03 -6.83
N LEU A 55 -2.83 4.40 -7.87
CA LEU A 55 -3.38 4.64 -9.20
C LEU A 55 -4.03 3.38 -9.79
N ARG A 56 -3.32 2.24 -9.77
CA ARG A 56 -3.85 0.99 -10.35
C ARG A 56 -5.04 0.43 -9.58
N GLN A 57 -5.06 0.55 -8.25
CA GLN A 57 -6.19 0.13 -7.43
C GLN A 57 -7.49 0.84 -7.84
N GLU A 58 -7.37 2.09 -8.29
CA GLU A 58 -8.48 2.97 -8.67
C GLU A 58 -8.73 2.99 -10.18
N GLY A 59 -8.14 2.02 -10.92
CA GLY A 59 -8.41 1.80 -12.34
C GLY A 59 -7.59 2.67 -13.30
N TYR A 60 -6.65 3.49 -12.82
CA TYR A 60 -5.75 4.23 -13.70
C TYR A 60 -4.69 3.30 -14.30
N TYR A 61 -4.53 3.36 -15.62
CA TYR A 61 -3.41 2.70 -16.28
C TYR A 61 -2.12 3.47 -16.00
N VAL A 62 -1.11 2.74 -15.51
CA VAL A 62 0.26 3.22 -15.29
C VAL A 62 1.19 2.11 -15.77
N SER A 63 2.14 2.41 -16.67
CA SER A 63 3.09 1.38 -17.14
C SER A 63 3.97 0.88 -16.00
N ALA A 64 4.21 -0.43 -15.96
CA ALA A 64 5.19 -1.03 -15.06
C ALA A 64 6.64 -0.57 -15.35
N ASP A 65 6.88 0.02 -16.52
CA ASP A 65 8.19 0.55 -16.93
C ASP A 65 8.71 1.67 -16.03
N VAL A 66 7.84 2.29 -15.22
CA VAL A 66 8.26 3.27 -14.21
C VAL A 66 9.29 2.72 -13.23
N PHE A 67 9.37 1.40 -13.09
CA PHE A 67 10.35 0.72 -12.24
C PHE A 67 11.66 0.34 -12.96
N ASN A 68 11.79 0.59 -14.27
CA ASN A 68 13.04 0.27 -14.99
C ASN A 68 14.24 1.06 -14.45
N ASN A 69 14.02 2.22 -13.83
CA ASN A 69 15.07 3.01 -13.16
C ASN A 69 15.65 2.32 -11.90
N LEU A 70 15.01 1.26 -11.41
CA LEU A 70 15.49 0.44 -10.30
C LEU A 70 16.52 -0.60 -10.75
N LYS A 71 16.70 -0.77 -12.06
CA LYS A 71 17.69 -1.67 -12.64
C LYS A 71 19.05 -0.99 -12.79
N ASP A 72 20.12 -1.75 -12.68
CA ASP A 72 21.49 -1.32 -12.95
C ASP A 72 21.82 -1.38 -14.45
N THR A 73 23.08 -1.13 -14.81
CA THR A 73 23.55 -1.18 -16.20
C THR A 73 23.53 -2.59 -16.79
N GLU A 74 23.45 -3.64 -15.96
CA GLU A 74 23.31 -5.04 -16.40
C GLU A 74 21.83 -5.47 -16.52
N GLY A 75 20.89 -4.57 -16.19
CA GLY A 75 19.46 -4.86 -16.20
C GLY A 75 18.95 -5.61 -14.98
N LYS A 76 19.72 -5.70 -13.90
CA LYS A 76 19.34 -6.34 -12.63
C LYS A 76 18.86 -5.31 -11.61
N LEU A 77 17.93 -5.68 -10.74
CA LEU A 77 17.52 -4.81 -9.63
C LEU A 77 18.71 -4.47 -8.73
N GLN A 78 18.88 -3.17 -8.44
CA GLN A 78 20.03 -2.65 -7.71
C GLN A 78 20.07 -3.17 -6.26
N GLU A 79 21.22 -3.69 -5.82
CA GLU A 79 21.37 -4.26 -4.46
C GLU A 79 21.10 -3.26 -3.33
N LYS A 80 21.38 -1.96 -3.56
CA LYS A 80 21.13 -0.88 -2.59
C LYS A 80 19.66 -0.76 -2.16
N LEU A 81 18.73 -1.33 -2.94
CA LEU A 81 17.30 -1.37 -2.58
C LEU A 81 17.05 -2.20 -1.31
N SER A 82 17.97 -3.10 -0.96
CA SER A 82 17.89 -3.91 0.26
C SER A 82 17.95 -3.12 1.57
N GLU A 83 18.46 -1.89 1.53
CA GLU A 83 18.59 -1.02 2.70
C GLU A 83 17.27 -0.33 3.09
N ASP A 84 16.34 -0.17 2.14
CA ASP A 84 15.04 0.49 2.35
C ASP A 84 13.91 -0.52 2.53
N ILE A 85 13.78 -1.07 3.75
CA ILE A 85 12.73 -2.05 4.10
C ILE A 85 11.33 -1.51 3.82
N LYS A 86 11.10 -0.21 4.08
CA LYS A 86 9.80 0.41 3.84
C LYS A 86 9.53 0.48 2.33
N GLY A 87 10.51 0.88 1.53
CA GLY A 87 10.46 0.85 0.08
C GLY A 87 10.22 -0.54 -0.49
N LEU A 88 10.90 -1.57 0.04
CA LEU A 88 10.69 -2.97 -0.35
C LEU A 88 9.25 -3.44 -0.07
N MET A 89 8.68 -3.10 1.09
CA MET A 89 7.28 -3.38 1.38
C MET A 89 6.35 -2.69 0.37
N GLY A 90 6.64 -1.43 0.02
CA GLY A 90 5.92 -0.70 -1.01
C GLY A 90 5.98 -1.39 -2.37
N LEU A 91 7.17 -1.82 -2.79
CA LEU A 91 7.40 -2.57 -4.03
C LEU A 91 6.64 -3.89 -4.07
N TYR A 92 6.70 -4.65 -2.97
CA TYR A 92 5.98 -5.91 -2.86
C TYR A 92 4.46 -5.70 -2.96
N GLU A 93 3.93 -4.65 -2.33
CA GLU A 93 2.51 -4.30 -2.42
C GLU A 93 2.14 -3.88 -3.86
N ALA A 94 2.99 -3.11 -4.53
CA ALA A 94 2.80 -2.69 -5.92
C ALA A 94 2.83 -3.87 -6.91
N SER A 95 3.73 -4.84 -6.71
CA SER A 95 3.84 -6.03 -7.57
C SER A 95 2.59 -6.91 -7.51
N GLN A 96 1.77 -6.80 -6.46
CA GLN A 96 0.51 -7.55 -6.38
C GLN A 96 -0.56 -7.08 -7.37
N LEU A 97 -0.35 -5.93 -8.03
CA LEU A 97 -1.19 -5.41 -9.12
C LEU A 97 -0.61 -5.72 -10.51
N CYS A 98 0.27 -6.71 -10.61
CA CYS A 98 0.81 -7.20 -11.87
C CYS A 98 -0.32 -7.74 -12.77
N ILE A 99 -0.26 -7.37 -14.05
CA ILE A 99 -1.09 -7.95 -15.11
C ILE A 99 -0.23 -8.76 -16.08
N LYS A 100 -0.89 -9.57 -16.93
CA LYS A 100 -0.18 -10.47 -17.87
C LYS A 100 0.74 -9.67 -18.79
N GLY A 101 2.02 -10.07 -18.86
CA GLY A 101 3.04 -9.46 -19.72
C GLY A 101 3.93 -8.43 -19.02
N GLU A 102 3.81 -8.25 -17.70
CA GLU A 102 4.62 -7.31 -16.92
C GLU A 102 5.71 -8.00 -16.11
N ASP A 103 6.69 -8.56 -16.81
CA ASP A 103 7.79 -9.35 -16.23
C ASP A 103 8.55 -8.58 -15.13
N ILE A 104 8.66 -7.25 -15.27
CA ILE A 104 9.31 -6.40 -14.26
C ILE A 104 8.60 -6.43 -12.90
N LEU A 105 7.27 -6.49 -12.86
CA LEU A 105 6.55 -6.56 -11.58
C LEU A 105 6.67 -7.95 -10.96
N GLU A 106 6.72 -9.00 -11.77
CA GLU A 106 7.02 -10.35 -11.27
C GLU A 106 8.43 -10.42 -10.66
N GLU A 107 9.42 -9.86 -11.37
CA GLU A 107 10.80 -9.74 -10.88
C GLU A 107 10.86 -8.96 -9.56
N ILE A 108 10.24 -7.78 -9.51
CA ILE A 108 10.18 -6.94 -8.30
C ILE A 108 9.48 -7.67 -7.15
N GLY A 109 8.39 -8.38 -7.41
CA GLY A 109 7.66 -9.14 -6.41
C GLY A 109 8.51 -10.27 -5.81
N ASN A 110 9.23 -11.01 -6.64
CA ASN A 110 10.14 -12.06 -6.20
C ASN A 110 11.32 -11.49 -5.41
N PHE A 111 11.97 -10.46 -5.93
CA PHE A 111 13.11 -9.79 -5.30
C PHE A 111 12.75 -9.21 -3.92
N SER A 112 11.67 -8.41 -3.87
CA SER A 112 11.21 -7.80 -2.62
C SER A 112 10.78 -8.84 -1.60
N SER A 113 10.06 -9.89 -2.01
CA SER A 113 9.67 -11.00 -1.13
C SER A 113 10.88 -11.72 -0.52
N GLN A 114 11.91 -12.02 -1.33
CA GLN A 114 13.11 -12.69 -0.85
C GLN A 114 13.85 -11.84 0.19
N LEU A 115 14.08 -10.56 -0.09
CA LEU A 115 14.77 -9.66 0.83
C LEU A 115 13.98 -9.42 2.12
N LEU A 116 12.67 -9.24 2.03
CA LEU A 116 11.81 -9.07 3.19
C LEU A 116 11.79 -10.32 4.09
N ASN A 117 11.76 -11.51 3.49
CA ASN A 117 11.87 -12.77 4.25
C ASN A 117 13.24 -12.91 4.93
N ALA A 118 14.33 -12.64 4.21
CA ALA A 118 15.69 -12.68 4.76
C ALA A 118 15.90 -11.64 5.88
N TRP A 119 15.32 -10.45 5.74
CA TRP A 119 15.34 -9.44 6.79
C TRP A 119 14.55 -9.92 8.01
N ASN A 120 13.38 -10.52 7.80
CA ASN A 120 12.52 -11.01 8.88
C ASN A 120 13.13 -12.18 9.68
N THR A 121 14.01 -13.01 9.11
CA THR A 121 14.69 -14.08 9.89
C THR A 121 15.70 -13.54 10.90
N HIS A 122 16.17 -12.31 10.73
CA HIS A 122 17.19 -11.68 11.58
C HIS A 122 16.61 -10.62 12.54
N ASN A 123 15.29 -10.41 12.53
CA ASN A 123 14.62 -9.37 13.30
C ASN A 123 13.36 -9.93 13.98
N ASP A 124 13.23 -9.78 15.30
CA ASP A 124 12.08 -10.29 16.08
C ASP A 124 11.34 -9.18 16.85
N HIS A 125 11.22 -8.01 16.23
CA HIS A 125 10.55 -6.84 16.82
C HIS A 125 9.24 -6.51 16.12
N SER A 126 8.52 -5.48 16.59
CA SER A 126 7.24 -5.04 16.02
C SER A 126 7.28 -4.87 14.50
N GLN A 127 8.40 -4.42 13.94
CA GLN A 127 8.62 -4.27 12.49
C GLN A 127 8.57 -5.61 11.73
N ALA A 128 9.05 -6.70 12.32
CA ALA A 128 8.98 -8.05 11.75
C ALA A 128 7.52 -8.50 11.56
N ARG A 129 6.62 -8.09 12.46
CA ARG A 129 5.18 -8.35 12.31
C ARG A 129 4.61 -7.61 11.10
N ILE A 130 4.98 -6.34 10.89
CA ILE A 130 4.50 -5.55 9.75
C ILE A 130 4.96 -6.16 8.42
N VAL A 131 6.22 -6.60 8.35
CA VAL A 131 6.77 -7.29 7.18
C VAL A 131 6.01 -8.60 6.91
N ARG A 132 5.81 -9.45 7.93
CA ARG A 132 5.04 -10.69 7.79
C ARG A 132 3.60 -10.44 7.33
N ASN A 133 2.95 -9.43 7.89
CA ASN A 133 1.59 -9.06 7.49
C ASN A 133 1.55 -8.59 6.03
N THR A 134 2.54 -7.81 5.59
CA THR A 134 2.63 -7.34 4.21
C THR A 134 2.81 -8.51 3.24
N LEU A 135 3.68 -9.46 3.56
CA LEU A 135 3.92 -10.66 2.74
C LEU A 135 2.73 -11.62 2.71
N GLY A 136 2.06 -11.83 3.85
CA GLY A 136 0.93 -12.76 3.95
C GLY A 136 -0.40 -12.19 3.48
N HIS A 137 -0.58 -10.88 3.63
CA HIS A 137 -1.84 -10.18 3.39
C HIS A 137 -1.61 -8.85 2.65
N PRO A 138 -1.11 -8.90 1.41
CA PRO A 138 -0.97 -7.69 0.63
C PRO A 138 -2.33 -7.00 0.45
N HIS A 139 -2.32 -5.68 0.49
CA HIS A 139 -3.53 -4.86 0.58
C HIS A 139 -4.50 -5.10 -0.58
N HIS A 140 -4.00 -5.15 -1.83
CA HIS A 140 -4.85 -5.39 -3.01
C HIS A 140 -5.53 -6.78 -3.01
N LYS A 141 -4.95 -7.75 -2.30
CA LYS A 141 -5.45 -9.13 -2.21
C LYS A 141 -6.18 -9.41 -0.89
N SER A 142 -6.36 -8.38 -0.06
CA SER A 142 -6.91 -8.51 1.30
C SER A 142 -8.07 -7.56 1.50
N LEU A 143 -8.99 -7.94 2.38
CA LEU A 143 -10.10 -7.09 2.75
C LEU A 143 -9.65 -6.10 3.83
N ALA A 144 -9.59 -4.81 3.47
CA ALA A 144 -9.10 -3.73 4.33
C ALA A 144 -9.72 -3.76 5.74
N ARG A 145 -11.04 -3.99 5.83
CA ARG A 145 -11.78 -4.04 7.09
C ARG A 145 -11.28 -5.11 8.06
N PHE A 146 -10.78 -6.24 7.57
CA PHE A 146 -10.18 -7.29 8.42
C PHE A 146 -8.73 -6.94 8.82
N MET A 147 -8.01 -6.22 7.96
CA MET A 147 -6.62 -5.85 8.18
C MET A 147 -6.45 -4.56 9.00
N ALA A 148 -7.48 -3.71 9.08
CA ALA A 148 -7.44 -2.41 9.73
C ALA A 148 -6.96 -2.46 11.19
N LYS A 149 -7.35 -3.50 11.95
CA LYS A 149 -6.88 -3.66 13.34
C LYS A 149 -5.37 -3.90 13.41
N SER A 150 -4.83 -4.72 12.50
CA SER A 150 -3.38 -4.95 12.44
C SER A 150 -2.67 -3.67 12.05
N PHE A 151 -3.15 -3.00 11.00
CA PHE A 151 -2.61 -1.74 10.54
C PHE A 151 -2.58 -0.68 11.66
N LEU A 152 -3.65 -0.52 12.42
CA LEU A 152 -3.70 0.41 13.56
C LEU A 152 -2.67 0.09 14.66
N SER A 153 -2.39 -1.19 14.89
CA SER A 153 -1.40 -1.62 15.88
C SER A 153 0.05 -1.43 15.41
N ASP A 154 0.24 -1.46 14.10
CA ASP A 154 1.53 -1.35 13.42
C ASP A 154 1.87 0.12 13.09
N PHE A 155 0.86 0.96 12.91
CA PHE A 155 1.00 2.37 12.54
C PHE A 155 1.12 3.26 13.78
N GLN A 156 2.36 3.44 14.26
CA GLN A 156 2.72 4.25 15.43
C GLN A 156 3.17 5.67 15.05
N GLY A 157 2.44 6.34 14.16
CA GLY A 157 2.70 7.75 13.84
C GLY A 157 2.30 8.69 14.98
N THR A 158 3.12 9.71 15.27
CA THR A 158 2.80 10.81 16.21
C THR A 158 2.04 11.94 15.54
N ASP A 159 1.84 11.89 14.22
CA ASP A 159 1.14 12.92 13.48
C ASP A 159 -0.34 13.02 13.89
N GLY A 160 -0.82 14.24 14.11
CA GLY A 160 -2.18 14.49 14.61
C GLY A 160 -3.29 13.88 13.75
N TRP A 161 -3.10 13.85 12.42
CA TRP A 161 -4.08 13.28 11.48
C TRP A 161 -4.27 11.76 11.67
N VAL A 162 -3.23 11.05 12.10
CA VAL A 162 -3.27 9.60 12.31
C VAL A 162 -4.23 9.23 13.42
N ASN A 163 -4.20 10.01 14.50
CA ASN A 163 -5.12 9.82 15.62
C ASN A 163 -6.56 10.13 15.20
N VAL A 164 -6.78 11.18 14.39
CA VAL A 164 -8.11 11.51 13.87
C VAL A 164 -8.67 10.38 13.01
N PHE A 165 -7.91 9.86 12.04
CA PHE A 165 -8.37 8.73 11.22
C PHE A 165 -8.52 7.44 12.00
N ARG A 166 -7.69 7.20 13.02
CA ARG A 166 -7.86 6.06 13.93
C ARG A 166 -9.19 6.12 14.66
N GLU A 167 -9.55 7.26 15.23
CA GLU A 167 -10.82 7.41 15.94
C GLU A 167 -12.01 7.31 14.97
N LEU A 168 -11.91 7.93 13.79
CA LEU A 168 -12.92 7.79 12.75
C LEU A 168 -13.12 6.32 12.33
N ALA A 169 -12.03 5.58 12.06
CA ALA A 169 -12.08 4.16 11.69
C ALA A 169 -12.70 3.28 12.79
N LYS A 170 -12.44 3.58 14.07
CA LYS A 170 -13.10 2.88 15.19
C LYS A 170 -14.60 3.13 15.23
N MET A 171 -15.02 4.38 15.05
CA MET A 171 -16.44 4.75 15.01
C MET A 171 -17.13 4.07 13.84
N ASP A 172 -16.54 4.15 12.65
CA ASP A 172 -17.03 3.51 11.43
C ASP A 172 -17.21 2.01 11.58
N PHE A 173 -16.18 1.34 12.10
CA PHE A 173 -16.22 -0.10 12.37
C PHE A 173 -17.39 -0.49 13.27
N ASN A 174 -17.66 0.28 14.33
CA ASN A 174 -18.75 0.01 15.25
C ASN A 174 -20.13 0.18 14.59
N VAL A 175 -20.29 1.22 13.76
CA VAL A 175 -21.53 1.47 13.00
C VAL A 175 -21.79 0.31 12.04
N VAL A 176 -20.82 -0.02 11.19
CA VAL A 176 -20.90 -1.10 10.21
C VAL A 176 -21.15 -2.45 10.89
N LYS A 177 -20.44 -2.74 12.00
CA LYS A 177 -20.66 -3.97 12.77
C LYS A 177 -22.11 -4.09 13.25
N SER A 178 -22.71 -3.00 13.73
CA SER A 178 -24.11 -3.01 14.16
C SER A 178 -25.07 -3.30 13.00
N ILE A 179 -24.80 -2.74 11.82
CA ILE A 179 -25.58 -3.01 10.60
C ILE A 179 -25.48 -4.50 10.23
N HIS A 180 -24.27 -5.05 10.10
CA HIS A 180 -24.07 -6.46 9.76
C HIS A 180 -24.73 -7.42 10.76
N GLN A 181 -24.70 -7.11 12.07
CA GLN A 181 -25.38 -7.92 13.07
C GLN A 181 -26.90 -7.96 12.86
N LYS A 182 -27.51 -6.83 12.45
CA LYS A 182 -28.94 -6.78 12.11
C LYS A 182 -29.25 -7.56 10.84
N GLU A 183 -28.41 -7.44 9.81
CA GLU A 183 -28.56 -8.17 8.55
C GLU A 183 -28.45 -9.69 8.77
N MET A 184 -27.48 -10.16 9.57
CA MET A 184 -27.34 -11.58 9.91
C MET A 184 -28.60 -12.14 10.58
N LEU A 185 -29.26 -11.37 11.47
CA LEU A 185 -30.51 -11.77 12.12
C LEU A 185 -31.69 -11.86 11.14
N GLN A 186 -31.65 -11.11 10.04
CA GLN A 186 -32.69 -11.16 9.01
C GLN A 186 -32.51 -12.35 8.07
N VAL A 187 -31.26 -12.68 7.73
CA VAL A 187 -30.93 -13.80 6.83
C VAL A 187 -30.96 -15.17 7.52
N SER A 188 -30.77 -15.21 8.84
CA SER A 188 -30.79 -16.46 9.62
C SER A 188 -32.20 -16.94 10.01
N LYS A 189 -33.25 -16.27 9.51
CA LYS A 189 -34.66 -16.66 9.68
C LYS A 189 -35.14 -17.45 8.47
#